data_AF-A0AAU8CEQ3-F1
#
_entry.id   AF-A0AAU8CEQ3-F1
#
_cell.length_a   1.000
_cell.length_b   1.000
_cell.length_c   1.000
_cell.angle_alpha   90.00
_cell.angle_beta   90.00
_cell.angle_gamma   90.00
#
_symmetry.space_group_name_H-M   'P 1'
#
loop_
_entity.id
_entity.type
_entity.pdbx_description
1 polymer ?
#
loop_
_entity_poly.entity_id
_entity_poly.type
_entity_poly.pdbx_seq_one_letter_code
_entity_poly.pdbx_strand_id
1 'polypeptide(L)'
;MRRRTVLAAVAALAAGSGCSRVVGDDPVEVRVRRASEAAVENADVHCPLSATFLEAHPALERVLSSATTAPDGEWVVTDVDRETGEALRADLRERCGQVDAIYRYDGDEYRVRVLVDGHTVQNRNGSASSEAIRRGRPQERT
;
A
#
# COMPACT_ATOMS: atom_id res chain seq x y z
N MET A 1 35.75 -46.64 26.50
CA MET A 1 36.92 -46.41 25.63
C MET A 1 36.46 -46.18 24.20
N ARG A 2 36.91 -45.08 23.55
CA ARG A 2 37.00 -44.82 22.09
C ARG A 2 35.68 -44.96 21.29
N ARG A 3 35.31 -44.02 20.41
CA ARG A 3 36.05 -43.62 19.21
C ARG A 3 35.71 -42.17 18.81
N ARG A 4 36.76 -41.46 18.40
CA ARG A 4 36.76 -40.14 17.78
C ARG A 4 36.30 -40.27 16.32
N THR A 5 35.53 -39.31 15.84
CA THR A 5 35.36 -39.06 14.40
C THR A 5 35.37 -37.55 14.16
N VAL A 6 36.37 -37.14 13.38
CA VAL A 6 36.64 -35.78 12.92
C VAL A 6 36.23 -35.73 11.46
N LEU A 7 35.33 -34.83 11.06
CA LEU A 7 35.09 -34.40 9.68
C LEU A 7 34.63 -32.93 9.76
N ALA A 8 35.51 -31.98 9.45
CA ALA A 8 35.84 -31.47 8.11
C ALA A 8 34.97 -30.25 7.77
N ALA A 9 35.66 -29.12 7.64
CA ALA A 9 35.13 -27.81 7.36
C ALA A 9 34.33 -27.77 6.06
N VAL A 10 33.16 -27.12 6.11
CA VAL A 10 32.54 -26.52 4.93
C VAL A 10 32.63 -25.01 5.17
N ALA A 11 33.63 -24.39 4.57
CA ALA A 11 33.68 -22.95 4.42
C ALA A 11 32.43 -22.55 3.63
N ALA A 12 31.48 -21.90 4.30
CA ALA A 12 30.37 -21.24 3.65
C ALA A 12 30.96 -20.14 2.77
N LEU A 13 31.09 -20.44 1.49
CA LEU A 13 31.23 -19.44 0.44
C LEU A 13 29.98 -18.56 0.54
N ALA A 14 30.11 -17.43 1.23
CA ALA A 14 29.21 -16.31 1.11
C ALA A 14 29.39 -15.72 -0.31
N ALA A 15 28.95 -16.47 -1.31
CA ALA A 15 28.60 -15.91 -2.60
C ALA A 15 27.32 -15.12 -2.36
N GLY A 16 27.49 -13.81 -2.18
CA GLY A 16 26.42 -12.83 -1.99
C GLY A 16 25.31 -13.08 -2.99
N SER A 17 24.25 -13.72 -2.50
CA SER A 17 23.05 -14.03 -3.25
C SER A 17 22.13 -12.83 -3.12
N GLY A 18 22.11 -11.99 -4.15
CA GLY A 18 21.09 -10.94 -4.30
C GLY A 18 21.21 -9.83 -3.25
N CYS A 19 20.86 -8.59 -3.54
CA CYS A 19 20.05 -8.10 -4.62
C CYS A 19 20.84 -6.95 -5.22
N SER A 20 21.08 -7.02 -6.53
CA SER A 20 21.18 -5.80 -7.32
C SER A 20 19.89 -5.02 -7.02
N ARG A 21 19.96 -4.04 -6.11
CA ARG A 21 18.95 -3.01 -6.04
C ARG A 21 19.05 -2.31 -7.38
N VAL A 22 18.20 -2.72 -8.31
CA VAL A 22 17.76 -1.85 -9.40
C VAL A 22 17.40 -0.55 -8.70
N VAL A 23 18.22 0.47 -8.91
CA VAL A 23 17.88 1.87 -8.61
C VAL A 23 16.83 2.22 -9.67
N GLY A 24 15.64 1.68 -9.49
CA GLY A 24 14.45 2.04 -10.20
C GLY A 24 13.61 2.71 -9.14
N ASP A 25 13.49 4.03 -9.28
CA ASP A 25 12.39 4.85 -8.80
C ASP A 25 11.44 4.18 -7.80
N ASP A 26 11.43 4.64 -6.54
CA ASP A 26 10.47 4.19 -5.56
C ASP A 26 9.05 4.32 -6.13
N PRO A 27 8.30 3.21 -6.26
CA PRO A 27 6.99 3.22 -6.90
C PRO A 27 6.02 4.07 -6.07
N VAL A 28 5.13 4.76 -6.79
CA VAL A 28 4.08 5.58 -6.20
C VAL A 28 2.83 4.73 -6.05
N GLU A 29 2.28 4.71 -4.85
CA GLU A 29 1.16 3.85 -4.53
C GLU A 29 -0.16 4.64 -4.69
N VAL A 30 -1.04 4.15 -5.57
CA VAL A 30 -2.37 4.69 -5.79
C VAL A 30 -3.38 3.79 -5.10
N ARG A 31 -4.11 4.34 -4.13
CA ARG A 31 -5.15 3.62 -3.38
C ARG A 31 -6.53 4.16 -3.72
N VAL A 32 -7.46 3.26 -4.00
CA VAL A 32 -8.86 3.61 -4.25
C VAL A 32 -9.77 2.73 -3.41
N ARG A 33 -10.82 3.35 -2.88
CA ARG A 33 -11.85 2.67 -2.10
C ARG A 33 -13.20 3.32 -2.32
N ARG A 34 -14.28 2.54 -2.31
CA ARG A 34 -15.66 3.09 -2.28
C ARG A 34 -15.87 3.99 -1.06
N ALA A 35 -16.39 5.19 -1.29
CA ALA A 35 -16.66 6.13 -0.23
C ALA A 35 -17.86 5.63 0.59
N SER A 36 -17.68 5.47 1.90
CA SER A 36 -18.81 5.27 2.81
C SER A 36 -19.69 6.53 2.84
N GLU A 37 -20.99 6.37 3.07
CA GLU A 37 -21.95 7.50 3.18
C GLU A 37 -21.45 8.60 4.12
N ALA A 38 -20.93 8.24 5.30
CA ALA A 38 -20.35 9.22 6.22
C ALA A 38 -19.16 10.01 5.63
N ALA A 39 -18.34 9.39 4.78
CA ALA A 39 -17.21 10.07 4.12
C ALA A 39 -17.67 10.97 2.97
N VAL A 40 -18.77 10.60 2.30
CA VAL A 40 -19.46 11.39 1.29
C VAL A 40 -20.03 12.64 1.95
N GLU A 41 -20.84 12.51 3.00
CA GLU A 41 -21.47 13.67 3.66
C GLU A 41 -20.48 14.67 4.27
N ASN A 42 -19.29 14.20 4.66
CA ASN A 42 -18.23 15.05 5.22
C ASN A 42 -17.27 15.60 4.16
N ALA A 43 -17.45 15.28 2.88
CA ALA A 43 -16.60 15.80 1.82
C ALA A 43 -17.04 17.21 1.44
N ASP A 44 -16.15 18.19 1.55
CA ASP A 44 -16.43 19.57 1.12
C ASP A 44 -16.69 19.66 -0.40
N VAL A 45 -16.10 18.77 -1.18
CA VAL A 45 -16.17 18.77 -2.66
C VAL A 45 -16.22 17.35 -3.20
N HIS A 46 -17.28 17.05 -3.96
CA HIS A 46 -17.43 15.82 -4.76
C HIS A 46 -17.01 16.11 -6.20
N CYS A 47 -15.71 16.09 -6.47
CA CYS A 47 -15.20 16.42 -7.80
C CYS A 47 -15.53 15.30 -8.80
N PRO A 48 -16.23 15.57 -9.91
CA PRO A 48 -16.50 14.56 -10.91
C PRO A 48 -15.25 14.27 -11.76
N LEU A 49 -14.93 12.98 -11.93
CA LEU A 49 -13.93 12.51 -12.89
C LEU A 49 -14.62 12.17 -14.20
N SER A 50 -14.11 12.69 -15.31
CA SER A 50 -14.61 12.37 -16.65
C SER A 50 -13.97 11.09 -17.19
N ALA A 51 -14.63 10.42 -18.14
CA ALA A 51 -14.05 9.28 -18.85
C ALA A 51 -12.70 9.64 -19.50
N THR A 52 -12.63 10.81 -20.15
CA THR A 52 -11.39 11.32 -20.75
C THR A 52 -10.25 11.51 -19.75
N PHE A 53 -10.56 11.79 -18.48
CA PHE A 53 -9.53 11.83 -17.44
C PHE A 53 -8.98 10.45 -17.14
N LEU A 54 -9.85 9.44 -17.05
CA LEU A 54 -9.42 8.05 -16.82
C LEU A 54 -8.66 7.47 -18.03
N GLU A 55 -9.04 7.84 -19.25
CA GLU A 55 -8.29 7.47 -20.46
C GLU A 55 -6.85 8.00 -20.44
N ALA A 56 -6.64 9.20 -19.88
CA ALA A 56 -5.29 9.76 -19.69
C ALA A 56 -4.51 9.09 -18.53
N HIS A 57 -5.22 8.46 -17.59
CA HIS A 57 -4.63 7.80 -16.42
C HIS A 57 -5.13 6.34 -16.31
N PRO A 58 -4.70 5.43 -17.19
CA PRO A 58 -5.20 4.05 -17.24
C PRO A 58 -4.92 3.24 -15.97
N ALA A 59 -3.93 3.64 -15.16
CA ALA A 59 -3.71 3.05 -13.85
C ALA A 59 -4.85 3.37 -12.87
N LEU A 60 -5.36 4.61 -12.89
CA LEU A 60 -6.50 5.02 -12.07
C LEU A 60 -7.78 4.30 -12.52
N GLU A 61 -7.98 4.16 -13.84
CA GLU A 61 -9.12 3.43 -14.40
C GLU A 61 -9.17 1.98 -13.91
N ARG A 62 -8.04 1.25 -14.01
CA ARG A 62 -7.96 -0.15 -13.58
C ARG A 62 -8.27 -0.33 -12.08
N VAL A 63 -7.74 0.55 -11.23
CA VAL A 63 -7.95 0.46 -9.78
C VAL A 63 -9.38 0.88 -9.40
N LEU A 64 -9.98 1.86 -10.08
CA LEU A 64 -11.40 2.21 -9.92
C LEU A 64 -12.29 1.04 -10.31
N SER A 65 -12.05 0.42 -11.47
CA SER A 65 -12.80 -0.75 -11.91
C SER A 65 -12.68 -1.89 -10.91
N SER A 66 -11.49 -2.15 -10.37
CA SER A 66 -11.30 -3.16 -9.32
C SER A 66 -12.06 -2.80 -8.03
N ALA A 67 -12.04 -1.52 -7.63
CA ALA A 67 -12.71 -1.03 -6.42
C ALA A 67 -14.25 -1.15 -6.47
N THR A 68 -14.86 -1.21 -7.66
CA THR A 68 -16.30 -1.50 -7.79
C THR A 68 -16.69 -2.86 -7.22
N THR A 69 -15.81 -3.86 -7.37
CA THR A 69 -16.03 -5.24 -6.93
C THR A 69 -15.46 -5.54 -5.55
N ALA A 70 -14.64 -4.63 -5.01
CA ALA A 70 -14.00 -4.81 -3.71
C ALA A 70 -15.02 -4.72 -2.56
N PRO A 71 -14.78 -5.43 -1.45
CA PRO A 71 -15.59 -5.28 -0.23
C PRO A 71 -15.69 -3.81 0.21
N ASP A 72 -16.82 -3.44 0.80
CA ASP A 72 -16.99 -2.08 1.32
C ASP A 72 -15.94 -1.79 2.41
N GLY A 73 -15.38 -0.58 2.41
CA GLY A 73 -14.33 -0.22 3.36
C GLY A 73 -12.91 -0.68 3.00
N GLU A 74 -12.73 -1.52 1.97
CA GLU A 74 -11.42 -2.05 1.55
C GLU A 74 -10.69 -1.15 0.54
N TRP A 75 -9.38 -0.98 0.73
CA TRP A 75 -8.54 -0.26 -0.22
C TRP A 75 -8.02 -1.20 -1.28
N VAL A 76 -8.30 -0.89 -2.54
CA VAL A 76 -7.61 -1.46 -3.68
C VAL A 76 -6.40 -0.61 -3.99
N VAL A 77 -5.27 -1.27 -4.23
CA VAL A 77 -3.97 -0.63 -4.37
C VAL A 77 -3.35 -1.01 -5.70
N THR A 78 -2.75 -0.05 -6.40
CA THR A 78 -1.87 -0.30 -7.54
C THR A 78 -0.62 0.55 -7.40
N ASP A 79 0.52 -0.05 -7.73
CA ASP A 79 1.78 0.67 -7.86
C ASP A 79 1.91 1.22 -9.28
N VAL A 80 2.47 2.43 -9.40
CA VAL A 80 2.84 3.07 -10.66
C VAL A 80 4.23 3.68 -10.55
N ASP A 81 4.90 3.88 -11.68
CA ASP A 81 6.14 4.65 -11.72
C ASP A 81 5.91 6.09 -11.23
N ARG A 82 6.92 6.71 -10.62
CA ARG A 82 6.78 8.04 -10.00
C ARG A 82 6.32 9.12 -10.93
N GLU A 83 6.82 9.13 -12.17
CA GLU A 83 6.37 10.08 -13.19
C GLU A 83 4.84 10.00 -13.39
N THR A 84 4.30 8.77 -13.49
CA THR A 84 2.86 8.55 -13.66
C THR A 84 2.09 8.95 -12.39
N GLY A 85 2.60 8.59 -11.21
CA GLY A 85 1.97 8.93 -9.95
C GLY A 85 1.96 10.44 -9.66
N GLU A 86 3.04 11.14 -9.96
CA GLU A 86 3.15 12.59 -9.83
C GLU A 86 2.26 13.31 -10.84
N ALA A 87 2.22 12.87 -12.09
CA ALA A 87 1.32 13.41 -13.11
C ALA A 87 -0.14 13.26 -12.68
N LEU A 88 -0.55 12.05 -12.23
CA LEU A 88 -1.89 11.83 -11.70
C LEU A 88 -2.21 12.76 -10.52
N ARG A 89 -1.27 12.92 -9.58
CA ARG A 89 -1.45 13.80 -8.43
C ARG A 89 -1.58 15.27 -8.84
N ALA A 90 -0.81 15.71 -9.83
CA ALA A 90 -0.86 17.07 -10.36
C ALA A 90 -2.19 17.32 -11.06
N ASP A 91 -2.64 16.42 -11.93
CA ASP A 91 -3.86 16.60 -12.71
C ASP A 91 -5.13 16.52 -11.86
N LEU A 92 -5.13 15.69 -10.82
CA LEU A 92 -6.19 15.70 -9.80
C LEU A 92 -6.27 17.07 -9.11
N ARG A 93 -5.12 17.64 -8.75
CA ARG A 93 -5.07 18.95 -8.10
C ARG A 93 -5.48 20.09 -9.02
N GLU A 94 -5.04 20.05 -10.28
CA GLU A 94 -5.39 21.06 -11.27
C GLU A 94 -6.90 21.05 -11.53
N ARG A 95 -7.48 19.86 -11.72
CA ARG A 95 -8.91 19.71 -12.03
C ARG A 95 -9.82 19.95 -10.83
N CYS A 96 -9.44 19.44 -9.66
CA CYS A 96 -10.32 19.38 -8.50
C CYS A 96 -9.89 20.29 -7.34
N GLY A 97 -8.73 20.96 -7.44
CA GLY A 97 -8.17 21.79 -6.37
C GLY A 97 -7.61 21.02 -5.17
N GLN A 98 -7.76 19.68 -5.15
CA GLN A 98 -7.43 18.83 -4.02
C GLN A 98 -6.82 17.49 -4.47
N VAL A 99 -6.14 16.83 -3.55
CA VAL A 99 -5.61 15.46 -3.67
C VAL A 99 -6.07 14.66 -2.44
N ASP A 100 -6.03 13.33 -2.51
CA ASP A 100 -6.38 12.47 -1.36
C ASP A 100 -7.83 12.59 -0.84
N ALA A 101 -8.77 12.90 -1.74
CA ALA A 101 -10.15 13.29 -1.45
C ALA A 101 -11.20 12.30 -1.99
N ILE A 102 -12.48 12.69 -1.89
CA ILE A 102 -13.61 11.99 -2.51
C ILE A 102 -13.82 12.52 -3.93
N TYR A 103 -13.94 11.60 -4.87
CA TYR A 103 -14.17 11.87 -6.28
C TYR A 103 -15.38 11.06 -6.75
N ARG A 104 -16.14 11.62 -7.68
CA ARG A 104 -17.32 10.96 -8.25
C ARG A 104 -17.00 10.46 -9.65
N TYR A 105 -17.27 9.19 -9.92
CA TYR A 105 -17.11 8.58 -11.24
C TYR A 105 -18.27 7.62 -11.52
N ASP A 106 -18.87 7.73 -12.71
CA ASP A 106 -20.02 6.92 -13.15
C ASP A 106 -21.23 6.90 -12.19
N GLY A 107 -21.38 7.94 -11.36
CA GLY A 107 -22.43 8.03 -10.34
C GLY A 107 -22.05 7.45 -8.98
N ASP A 108 -20.94 6.72 -8.90
CA ASP A 108 -20.35 6.21 -7.66
C ASP A 108 -19.31 7.17 -7.08
N GLU A 109 -19.04 7.02 -5.80
CA GLU A 109 -18.12 7.88 -5.05
C GLU A 109 -16.95 7.09 -4.51
N TYR A 110 -15.75 7.60 -4.74
CA TYR A 110 -14.51 6.91 -4.43
C TYR A 110 -13.57 7.83 -3.67
N ARG A 111 -12.96 7.31 -2.63
CA ARG A 111 -11.79 7.93 -2.02
C ARG A 111 -10.55 7.49 -2.77
N VAL A 112 -9.83 8.45 -3.37
CA VAL A 112 -8.59 8.20 -4.09
C VAL A 112 -7.44 8.82 -3.31
N ARG A 113 -6.33 8.09 -3.13
CA ARG A 113 -5.10 8.57 -2.50
C ARG A 113 -3.89 8.26 -3.36
N VAL A 114 -2.94 9.19 -3.41
CA VAL A 114 -1.71 9.06 -4.22
C VAL A 114 -0.49 9.33 -3.34
N LEU A 115 0.27 8.27 -3.05
CA LEU A 115 1.35 8.27 -2.06
C LEU A 115 2.71 8.30 -2.77
N VAL A 116 3.21 9.52 -2.99
CA VAL A 116 4.41 9.77 -3.81
C VAL A 116 5.72 9.49 -3.07
N ASP A 117 5.69 9.70 -1.75
CA ASP A 117 6.76 9.31 -0.85
C ASP A 117 6.14 8.21 0.03
N GLY A 118 6.69 7.00 0.06
CA GLY A 118 6.16 5.82 0.78
C GLY A 118 6.01 5.95 2.31
N HIS A 119 5.86 7.17 2.82
CA HIS A 119 5.59 7.52 4.20
C HIS A 119 4.09 7.64 4.48
N THR A 120 3.31 6.59 4.23
CA THR A 120 2.11 6.43 5.08
C THR A 120 2.57 5.90 6.43
N VAL A 121 2.40 6.74 7.45
CA VAL A 121 2.22 6.33 8.84
C VAL A 121 1.47 5.00 8.83
N GLN A 122 2.16 3.92 9.19
CA GLN A 122 1.52 2.66 9.50
C GLN A 122 0.44 3.00 10.54
N ASN A 123 -0.82 3.01 10.09
CA ASN A 123 -1.93 2.93 11.01
C ASN A 123 -1.73 1.58 11.69
N ARG A 124 -1.13 1.65 12.88
CA ARG A 124 -0.80 0.55 13.77
C ARG A 124 -2.11 0.03 14.35
N ASN A 125 -2.97 -0.50 13.50
CA ASN A 125 -4.23 -1.13 13.83
C ASN A 125 -4.46 -2.37 12.95
N GLY A 126 -3.36 -3.06 12.63
CA GLY A 126 -3.38 -4.46 12.26
C GLY A 126 -2.97 -5.27 13.49
N SER A 127 -3.94 -5.70 14.28
CA SER A 127 -3.77 -6.73 15.31
C SER A 127 -3.25 -8.01 14.67
N ALA A 128 -1.94 -8.22 14.66
CA ALA A 128 -1.33 -9.53 14.41
C ALA A 128 0.10 -9.55 14.97
N SER A 129 0.22 -9.82 16.26
CA SER A 129 1.42 -10.47 16.78
C SER A 129 0.97 -11.49 17.81
N SER A 130 0.86 -12.72 17.32
CA SER A 130 0.82 -13.93 18.11
C SER A 130 1.95 -13.92 19.13
N GLU A 131 1.67 -13.51 20.35
CA GLU A 131 2.58 -13.70 21.48
C GLU A 131 2.40 -15.13 22.02
N ALA A 132 2.76 -16.09 21.17
CA ALA A 132 3.02 -17.45 21.57
C ALA A 132 4.52 -17.68 21.43
N ILE A 133 5.24 -17.68 22.56
CA ILE A 133 6.24 -18.69 22.99
C ILE A 133 7.12 -18.09 24.12
N ARG A 134 6.75 -18.44 25.36
CA ARG A 134 7.57 -18.92 26.49
C ARG A 134 8.88 -18.20 26.87
N ARG A 135 8.89 -17.57 28.05
CA ARG A 135 9.89 -17.63 29.16
C ARG A 135 9.38 -16.70 30.28
N GLY A 136 9.24 -17.01 31.56
CA GLY A 136 9.43 -18.17 32.42
C GLY A 136 8.99 -17.67 33.81
N ARG A 137 8.25 -18.48 34.58
CA ARG A 137 7.85 -18.12 35.96
C ARG A 137 9.09 -17.95 36.84
N PRO A 138 9.21 -16.89 37.66
CA PRO A 138 9.91 -17.01 38.92
C PRO A 138 8.91 -17.51 39.97
N GLN A 139 9.01 -18.80 40.30
CA GLN A 139 8.63 -19.29 41.62
C GLN A 139 9.81 -19.03 42.55
N GLU A 140 9.76 -18.00 43.38
CA GLU A 140 10.48 -17.91 44.66
C GLU A 140 9.74 -16.85 45.49
N ARG A 141 9.52 -16.93 46.80
CA ARG A 141 9.50 -17.98 47.83
C ARG A 141 8.98 -17.22 49.06
N THR A 142 8.13 -17.84 49.87
CA THR A 142 7.74 -17.32 51.19
C THR A 142 8.96 -17.11 52.08
#